data_AF-A0A966FHJ6-F1
#
_entry.id   AF-A0A966FHJ6-F1
#
_cell.length_a   1.000
_cell.length_b   1.000
_cell.length_c   1.000
_cell.angle_alpha   90.00
_cell.angle_beta   90.00
_cell.angle_gamma   90.00
#
_symmetry.space_group_name_H-M   'P 1'
#
loop_
_entity.id
_entity.type
_entity.pdbx_description
1 polymer ?
#
loop_
_entity_poly.entity_id
_entity_poly.type
_entity_poly.pdbx_seq_one_letter_code
_entity_poly.pdbx_strand_id
1 'polypeptide(L)'
;MKTYIFLAIFSIFSITILIGQEKSNDTLFFNFDTRYIKKGVINKTQFHIKDSSYDGTFFFEKIGIVNNIKPKEILCLKKIVRNSKFYDKKAKRKLNDYRLWEYLRDYTIFLIAKNKKGLECIQVVASFEIE
;
A
#
# COMPACT_ATOMS: atom_id res chain seq x y z
N MET A 1 -27.76 50.09 21.07
CA MET A 1 -26.99 49.51 19.94
C MET A 1 -25.64 48.95 20.39
N LYS A 2 -25.61 48.09 21.42
CA LYS A 2 -24.35 47.52 21.97
C LYS A 2 -24.34 45.99 22.03
N THR A 3 -25.39 45.35 21.53
CA THR A 3 -25.60 43.88 21.59
C THR A 3 -25.19 43.15 20.31
N TYR A 4 -24.96 43.86 19.21
CA TYR A 4 -24.60 43.24 17.92
C TYR A 4 -23.10 43.03 17.73
N ILE A 5 -22.25 43.66 18.55
CA ILE A 5 -20.78 43.55 18.42
C ILE A 5 -20.29 42.21 18.98
N PHE A 6 -20.95 41.66 20.00
CA PHE A 6 -20.58 40.36 20.58
C PHE A 6 -20.93 39.16 19.68
N LEU A 7 -21.90 39.28 18.77
CA LEU A 7 -22.28 38.19 17.87
C LEU A 7 -21.28 37.98 16.73
N ALA A 8 -20.54 39.03 16.33
CA ALA A 8 -19.59 38.95 15.22
C ALA A 8 -18.28 38.24 15.61
N ILE A 9 -17.89 38.25 16.89
CA ILE A 9 -16.61 37.68 17.35
C ILE A 9 -16.70 36.16 17.50
N PHE A 10 -17.89 35.59 17.73
CA PHE A 10 -18.07 34.14 17.87
C PHE A 10 -17.98 33.38 16.53
N SER A 11 -18.18 34.07 15.41
CA SER A 11 -18.17 33.46 14.07
C SER A 11 -16.76 33.17 13.53
N ILE A 12 -15.71 33.70 14.15
CA ILE A 12 -14.33 33.60 13.63
C ILE A 12 -13.64 32.32 14.17
N PHE A 13 -14.18 31.67 15.19
CA PHE A 13 -13.60 30.46 15.78
C PHE A 13 -13.94 29.15 15.05
N SER A 14 -14.83 29.18 14.05
CA SER A 14 -15.29 27.96 13.36
C SER A 14 -14.46 27.57 12.14
N ILE A 15 -13.46 28.39 11.76
CA ILE A 15 -12.46 28.00 10.75
C ILE A 15 -11.26 27.39 11.47
N THR A 16 -11.48 26.50 12.44
CA THR A 16 -10.51 25.45 12.70
C THR A 16 -10.54 24.57 11.47
N ILE A 17 -9.55 24.77 10.60
CA ILE A 17 -9.28 23.92 9.46
C ILE A 17 -9.23 22.50 10.01
N LEU A 18 -10.29 21.73 9.75
CA LEU A 18 -10.27 20.28 9.79
C LEU A 18 -9.28 19.85 8.70
N ILE A 19 -7.99 20.02 8.96
CA ILE A 19 -6.98 19.16 8.38
C ILE A 19 -7.28 17.84 9.08
N GLY A 20 -8.24 17.09 8.52
CA GLY A 20 -8.56 15.75 8.98
C GLY A 20 -7.22 15.06 9.15
N GLN A 21 -6.96 14.55 10.35
CA GLN A 21 -5.70 13.88 10.67
C GLN A 21 -5.42 12.95 9.50
N GLU A 22 -4.35 13.20 8.74
CA GLU A 22 -3.84 12.22 7.78
C GLU A 22 -3.68 10.96 8.62
N LYS A 23 -4.61 10.03 8.45
CA LYS A 23 -4.59 8.78 9.19
C LYS A 23 -3.25 8.19 8.81
N SER A 24 -2.33 8.14 9.75
CA SER A 24 -1.03 7.53 9.55
C SER A 24 -1.29 6.11 9.06
N ASN A 25 -1.18 5.89 7.76
CA ASN A 25 -1.40 4.58 7.17
C ASN A 25 -0.42 3.63 7.84
N ASP A 26 -0.94 2.53 8.38
CA ASP A 26 -0.10 1.50 8.96
C ASP A 26 0.97 1.09 7.94
N THR A 27 2.19 0.86 8.43
CA THR A 27 3.32 0.57 7.55
C THR A 27 3.58 -0.94 7.52
N LEU A 28 3.54 -1.53 6.32
CA LEU A 28 3.82 -2.93 6.08
C LEU A 28 5.16 -3.11 5.38
N PHE A 29 5.99 -3.98 5.95
CA PHE A 29 7.27 -4.37 5.37
C PHE A 29 7.17 -5.81 4.88
N PHE A 30 7.28 -6.02 3.57
CA PHE A 30 7.29 -7.35 2.97
C PHE A 30 8.68 -7.73 2.50
N ASN A 31 9.06 -8.99 2.66
CA ASN A 31 10.27 -9.49 2.03
C ASN A 31 10.12 -9.49 0.49
N PHE A 32 11.14 -9.01 -0.22
CA PHE A 32 11.18 -9.09 -1.68
C PHE A 32 11.62 -10.50 -2.14
N ASP A 33 10.71 -11.49 -2.08
CA ASP A 33 10.96 -12.84 -2.59
C ASP A 33 10.82 -12.89 -4.11
N THR A 34 11.95 -12.93 -4.82
CA THR A 34 12.01 -12.96 -6.29
C THR A 34 11.38 -14.19 -6.94
N ARG A 35 11.03 -15.22 -6.16
CA ARG A 35 10.26 -16.39 -6.63
C ARG A 35 8.76 -16.12 -6.62
N TYR A 36 8.31 -15.14 -5.85
CA TYR A 36 6.91 -14.76 -5.72
C TYR A 36 6.57 -13.42 -6.36
N ILE A 37 7.48 -12.46 -6.27
CA ILE A 37 7.36 -11.11 -6.82
C ILE A 37 8.29 -10.98 -8.03
N LYS A 38 7.74 -10.56 -9.17
CA LYS A 38 8.45 -10.38 -10.44
C LYS A 38 8.40 -8.91 -10.84
N LYS A 39 9.54 -8.35 -11.22
CA LYS A 39 9.57 -7.04 -11.87
C LYS A 39 8.94 -7.15 -13.26
N GLY A 40 8.16 -6.15 -13.65
CA GLY A 40 7.63 -6.04 -15.01
C GLY A 40 8.76 -6.01 -16.04
N VAL A 41 8.55 -6.68 -17.17
CA VAL A 41 9.54 -6.79 -18.26
C VAL A 41 9.63 -5.47 -19.02
N ILE A 42 8.47 -4.93 -19.39
CA ILE A 42 8.33 -3.65 -20.10
C ILE A 42 8.42 -2.52 -19.10
N ASN A 43 7.48 -2.49 -18.14
CA ASN A 43 7.49 -1.48 -17.09
C ASN A 43 8.26 -1.96 -15.85
N LYS A 44 9.51 -1.48 -15.71
CA LYS A 44 10.41 -1.86 -14.60
C LYS A 44 10.00 -1.27 -13.24
N THR A 45 9.03 -0.36 -13.19
CA THR A 45 8.47 0.16 -11.94
C THR A 45 7.37 -0.75 -11.36
N GLN A 46 6.82 -1.66 -12.16
CA GLN A 46 5.81 -2.60 -11.70
C GLN A 46 6.43 -3.85 -11.06
N PHE A 47 5.79 -4.32 -10.00
CA PHE A 47 6.09 -5.59 -9.35
C PHE A 47 4.84 -6.45 -9.28
N HIS A 48 4.81 -7.48 -10.11
CA HIS A 48 3.73 -8.44 -10.25
C HIS A 48 3.90 -9.59 -9.27
N ILE A 49 2.80 -10.11 -8.73
CA ILE A 49 2.84 -11.28 -7.84
C ILE A 49 2.37 -12.53 -8.59
N LYS A 50 2.98 -13.68 -8.26
CA LYS A 50 2.74 -14.95 -8.96
C LYS A 50 1.29 -15.44 -8.92
N ASP A 51 0.53 -15.08 -7.87
CA ASP A 51 -0.85 -15.53 -7.70
C ASP A 51 -1.88 -14.60 -8.37
N SER A 52 -1.46 -13.47 -8.95
CA SER A 52 -2.36 -12.54 -9.67
C SER A 52 -2.90 -13.16 -10.95
N SER A 53 -4.11 -12.77 -11.34
CA SER A 53 -4.72 -13.14 -12.63
C SER A 53 -4.52 -12.06 -13.71
N TYR A 54 -4.88 -12.37 -14.96
CA TYR A 54 -4.72 -11.48 -16.12
C TYR A 54 -5.98 -10.66 -16.46
N ASP A 55 -7.19 -11.11 -16.11
CA ASP A 55 -8.46 -10.40 -16.42
C ASP A 55 -8.70 -9.17 -15.52
N GLY A 56 -7.64 -8.65 -14.88
CA GLY A 56 -7.67 -7.74 -13.75
C GLY A 56 -6.50 -8.04 -12.84
N THR A 57 -5.42 -7.29 -13.02
CA THR A 57 -4.09 -7.63 -12.49
C THR A 57 -3.75 -6.76 -11.30
N PHE A 58 -3.50 -7.39 -10.15
CA PHE A 58 -2.89 -6.72 -9.01
C PHE A 58 -1.38 -6.63 -9.19
N PHE A 59 -0.82 -5.47 -8.92
CA PHE A 59 0.62 -5.27 -8.87
C PHE A 59 0.98 -4.17 -7.86
N PHE A 60 2.25 -4.11 -7.50
CA PHE A 60 2.79 -2.96 -6.80
C PHE A 60 3.48 -2.01 -7.77
N GLU A 61 3.19 -0.72 -7.68
CA GLU A 61 3.88 0.31 -8.44
C GLU A 61 4.98 0.94 -7.58
N LYS A 62 6.20 1.02 -8.11
CA LYS A 62 7.34 1.63 -7.42
C LYS A 62 7.12 3.13 -7.26
N ILE A 63 7.17 3.61 -6.02
CA ILE A 63 7.26 5.05 -5.72
C ILE A 63 8.74 5.47 -5.70
N GLY A 64 9.58 4.72 -4.98
CA GLY A 64 10.96 5.15 -4.74
C GLY A 64 11.78 4.16 -3.93
N ILE A 65 13.00 4.56 -3.60
CA ILE A 65 13.87 3.85 -2.66
C ILE A 65 14.04 4.76 -1.45
N VAL A 66 13.83 4.21 -0.25
CA VAL A 66 14.01 4.95 1.00
C VAL A 66 15.14 4.33 1.79
N ASN A 67 16.07 5.18 2.24
CA ASN A 67 17.21 4.76 3.03
C ASN A 67 16.92 4.90 4.53
N ASN A 68 17.72 4.23 5.36
CA ASN A 68 17.69 4.35 6.83
C ASN A 68 16.39 3.87 7.52
N ILE A 69 15.53 3.12 6.83
CA ILE A 69 14.42 2.44 7.48
C ILE A 69 14.91 1.16 8.16
N LYS A 70 14.52 0.97 9.42
CA LYS A 70 14.76 -0.25 10.18
C LYS A 70 13.41 -0.92 10.48
N PRO A 71 12.96 -1.87 9.65
CA PRO A 71 11.69 -2.54 9.89
C PRO A 71 11.73 -3.33 11.19
N LYS A 72 10.69 -3.19 12.02
CA LYS A 72 10.54 -3.98 13.25
C LYS A 72 10.22 -5.45 12.95
N GLU A 73 9.38 -5.67 11.95
CA GLU A 73 8.97 -6.98 11.46
C GLU A 73 8.98 -6.97 9.94
N ILE A 74 9.44 -8.06 9.32
CA ILE A 74 9.40 -8.26 7.87
C ILE A 74 8.48 -9.45 7.59
N LEU A 75 7.34 -9.17 6.96
CA LEU A 75 6.29 -10.12 6.66
C LEU A 75 6.57 -10.88 5.36
N CYS A 76 6.03 -12.09 5.27
CA CYS A 76 6.03 -12.87 4.03
C CYS A 76 4.77 -12.57 3.21
N LEU A 77 4.91 -11.81 2.12
CA LEU A 77 3.76 -11.41 1.30
C LEU A 77 2.94 -12.62 0.82
N LYS A 78 3.61 -13.67 0.34
CA LYS A 78 2.97 -14.91 -0.10
C LYS A 78 2.11 -15.53 1.00
N LYS A 79 2.58 -15.51 2.26
CA LYS A 79 1.84 -16.06 3.40
C LYS A 79 0.62 -15.20 3.71
N ILE A 80 0.78 -13.88 3.72
CA ILE A 80 -0.34 -12.94 3.92
C ILE A 80 -1.40 -13.12 2.84
N VAL A 81 -0.99 -13.14 1.57
CA VAL A 81 -1.92 -13.29 0.44
C VAL A 81 -2.67 -14.61 0.53
N ARG A 82 -1.97 -15.73 0.73
CA ARG A 82 -2.58 -17.07 0.70
C ARG A 82 -3.39 -17.44 1.95
N ASN A 83 -3.18 -16.74 3.06
CA ASN A 83 -3.95 -16.94 4.30
C ASN A 83 -5.11 -15.94 4.45
N SER A 84 -5.27 -15.04 3.48
CA SER A 84 -6.32 -14.05 3.51
C SER A 84 -7.69 -14.62 3.15
N LYS A 85 -8.73 -13.82 3.38
CA LYS A 85 -10.08 -14.07 2.87
C LYS A 85 -10.23 -13.91 1.35
N PHE A 86 -9.24 -13.33 0.66
CA PHE A 86 -9.29 -13.05 -0.77
C PHE A 86 -8.57 -14.12 -1.61
N TYR A 87 -8.04 -15.17 -0.98
CA TYR A 87 -7.41 -16.30 -1.66
C TYR A 87 -8.19 -17.60 -1.42
N ASP A 88 -8.64 -18.23 -2.50
CA ASP A 88 -9.27 -19.56 -2.48
C ASP A 88 -8.42 -20.55 -3.30
N LYS A 89 -7.85 -21.55 -2.61
CA LYS A 89 -7.03 -22.58 -3.25
C LYS A 89 -7.82 -23.47 -4.23
N LYS A 90 -9.14 -23.59 -4.05
CA LYS A 90 -10.02 -24.47 -4.84
C LYS A 90 -10.61 -23.76 -6.06
N ALA A 91 -10.63 -22.43 -6.08
CA ALA A 91 -11.15 -21.67 -7.20
C ALA A 91 -10.23 -21.75 -8.42
N LYS A 92 -10.84 -21.67 -9.62
CA LYS A 92 -10.09 -21.52 -10.89
C LYS A 92 -9.21 -20.26 -10.85
N ARG A 93 -9.79 -19.15 -10.41
CA ARG A 93 -9.09 -17.91 -10.08
C ARG A 93 -8.84 -17.88 -8.58
N LYS A 94 -7.62 -18.18 -8.18
CA LYS A 94 -7.29 -18.38 -6.75
C LYS A 94 -7.26 -17.08 -5.96
N LEU A 95 -6.91 -15.97 -6.60
CA LEU A 95 -6.81 -14.67 -5.95
C LEU A 95 -7.86 -13.72 -6.51
N ASN A 96 -8.57 -13.04 -5.61
CA ASN A 96 -9.36 -11.88 -5.96
C ASN A 96 -8.47 -10.62 -5.89
N ASP A 97 -7.88 -10.27 -7.02
CA ASP A 97 -6.92 -9.17 -7.18
C ASP A 97 -7.48 -7.82 -6.74
N TYR A 98 -8.72 -7.51 -7.12
CA TYR A 98 -9.39 -6.28 -6.72
C TYR A 98 -9.54 -6.17 -5.20
N ARG A 99 -9.94 -7.26 -4.52
CA ARG A 99 -10.08 -7.27 -3.05
C ARG A 99 -8.73 -7.20 -2.34
N LEU A 100 -7.66 -7.76 -2.91
CA LEU A 100 -6.31 -7.59 -2.40
C LEU A 100 -5.85 -6.12 -2.53
N TRP A 101 -6.08 -5.50 -3.69
CA TRP A 101 -5.81 -4.08 -3.90
C TRP A 101 -6.57 -3.20 -2.90
N GLU A 102 -7.89 -3.41 -2.78
CA GLU A 102 -8.75 -2.67 -1.85
C GLU A 102 -8.24 -2.78 -0.40
N TYR A 103 -7.78 -3.96 0.01
CA TYR A 103 -7.19 -4.17 1.33
C TYR A 103 -5.85 -3.43 1.51
N LEU A 104 -4.98 -3.46 0.49
CA LEU A 104 -3.61 -2.95 0.61
C LEU A 104 -3.44 -1.45 0.31
N ARG A 105 -4.40 -0.81 -0.37
CA ARG A 105 -4.28 0.59 -0.80
C ARG A 105 -4.15 1.59 0.34
N ASP A 106 -4.65 1.23 1.53
CA ASP A 106 -4.64 2.09 2.73
C ASP A 106 -3.38 1.88 3.60
N TYR A 107 -2.38 1.14 3.12
CA TYR A 107 -1.12 0.89 3.84
C TYR A 107 0.05 1.60 3.17
N THR A 108 1.03 2.03 3.98
CA THR A 108 2.35 2.39 3.46
C THR A 108 3.15 1.10 3.29
N ILE A 109 3.51 0.73 2.05
CA ILE A 109 4.11 -0.58 1.78
C ILE A 109 5.57 -0.43 1.34
N PHE A 110 6.42 -1.26 1.94
CA PHE A 110 7.82 -1.39 1.56
C PHE A 110 8.14 -2.84 1.19
N LEU A 111 8.79 -3.02 0.05
CA LEU A 111 9.42 -4.27 -0.35
C LEU A 111 10.89 -4.24 0.06
N ILE A 112 11.29 -5.16 0.93
CA ILE A 112 12.63 -5.24 1.52
C ILE A 112 13.47 -6.24 0.74
N ALA A 113 14.42 -5.72 -0.04
CA ALA A 113 15.39 -6.53 -0.77
C ALA A 113 16.73 -6.56 -0.03
N LYS A 114 17.29 -7.75 0.18
CA LYS A 114 18.64 -7.90 0.73
C LYS A 114 19.65 -7.92 -0.41
N ASN A 115 20.59 -6.98 -0.41
CA ASN A 115 21.69 -6.92 -1.38
C ASN A 115 23.05 -6.99 -0.66
N LYS A 116 24.15 -7.03 -1.43
CA LYS A 116 25.52 -7.11 -0.87
C LYS A 116 25.90 -5.89 -0.02
N LYS A 117 25.22 -4.75 -0.20
CA LYS A 117 25.48 -3.46 0.47
C LYS A 117 24.57 -3.22 1.67
N GLY A 118 23.57 -4.06 1.91
CA GLY A 118 22.62 -3.93 3.01
C GLY A 118 21.17 -4.24 2.61
N LEU A 119 20.23 -3.69 3.37
CA LEU A 119 18.80 -3.75 3.06
C LEU A 119 18.42 -2.55 2.17
N GLU A 120 17.85 -2.84 1.01
CA GLU A 120 17.21 -1.86 0.13
C GLU A 120 15.71 -1.87 0.43
N CYS A 121 15.16 -0.72 0.81
CA CYS A 121 13.74 -0.56 1.08
C CYS A 121 13.08 0.14 -0.11
N ILE A 122 12.28 -0.60 -0.87
CA ILE A 122 11.57 -0.09 -2.05
C ILE A 122 10.16 0.28 -1.61
N GLN A 123 9.83 1.56 -1.63
CA GLN A 123 8.47 2.02 -1.34
C GLN A 123 7.59 1.76 -2.55
N VAL A 124 6.40 1.22 -2.30
CA VAL A 124 5.43 0.89 -3.34
C VAL A 124 4.01 1.27 -2.95
N VAL A 125 3.15 1.47 -3.94
CA VAL A 125 1.69 1.50 -3.76
C VAL A 125 1.06 0.24 -4.34
N ALA A 126 -0.07 -0.18 -3.78
CA ALA A 126 -0.92 -1.20 -4.37
C ALA A 126 -1.70 -0.61 -5.56
N SER A 127 -1.64 -1.31 -6.69
CA SER A 127 -2.30 -0.92 -7.94
C SER A 127 -3.11 -2.08 -8.51
N PHE A 128 -4.13 -1.74 -9.28
CA PHE A 128 -4.99 -2.67 -9.99
C PHE A 128 -5.31 -2.11 -11.36
N GLU A 129 -5.18 -2.93 -12.39
CA GLU A 129 -5.48 -2.58 -13.78
C GLU A 129 -6.44 -3.62 -14.37
N ILE A 130 -7.43 -3.14 -15.13
CA ILE A 130 -8.37 -3.97 -15.87
C ILE A 130 -7.83 -4.04 -17.30
N GLU A 131 -7.53 -5.24 -17.77
CA GLU A 131 -7.18 -5.51 -19.17
C GLU A 131 -8.44 -5.71 -20.03
#